data_AF-A0A968FXK1-F1
#
_entry.id   AF-A0A968FXK1-F1
#
_cell.length_a   1.000
_cell.length_b   1.000
_cell.length_c   1.000
_cell.angle_alpha   90.00
_cell.angle_beta   90.00
_cell.angle_gamma   90.00
#
_symmetry.space_group_name_H-M   'P 1'
#
loop_
_entity.id
_entity.type
_entity.pdbx_description
1 polymer ?
#
loop_
_entity_poly.entity_id
_entity_poly.type
_entity_poly.pdbx_seq_one_letter_code
_entity_poly.pdbx_strand_id
1 'polypeptide(L)'
;MADHKNVHIFKGYNFRVLTVKGFDPVCFGCPPGIVKDFGKRGESLPSHYVLPIRTFVRGKNHFDFEFIIYTFLFARPSSDKITVYCTADQRERFISILQETLFGPTFSQMLQAQFRGFSRGAGFSPAEEKRFEAFLEGMASHQKLAGTFNRLLKNDVPDREIKSEIKVFLEPVIRRKKWLSVRVNARVLSQFAQNYLLCAQIKKEMDLFSLTEEKNQRDFIQRLVQFRLFGKDNSVT
;
A
#
# COMPACT_ATOMS: atom_id res chain seq x y z
N MET A 1 13.76 -12.76 -41.82
CA MET A 1 12.78 -13.76 -41.34
C MET A 1 13.42 -14.47 -40.16
N ALA A 2 12.91 -14.29 -38.94
CA ALA A 2 13.51 -14.89 -37.75
C ALA A 2 13.24 -16.40 -37.75
N ASP A 3 14.30 -17.19 -37.61
CA ASP A 3 14.25 -18.65 -37.59
C ASP A 3 13.43 -19.14 -36.38
N HIS A 4 12.27 -19.75 -36.64
CA HIS A 4 11.30 -20.17 -35.63
C HIS A 4 11.81 -21.26 -34.68
N LYS A 5 13.03 -21.78 -34.88
CA LYS A 5 13.63 -22.86 -34.07
C LYS A 5 14.17 -22.43 -32.70
N ASN A 6 14.22 -21.13 -32.39
CA ASN A 6 14.82 -20.61 -31.14
C ASN A 6 13.82 -20.05 -30.11
N VAL A 7 12.53 -20.29 -30.31
CA VAL A 7 11.46 -19.77 -29.46
C VAL A 7 10.70 -20.91 -28.79
N HIS A 8 10.60 -20.88 -27.47
CA HIS A 8 9.83 -21.82 -26.67
C HIS A 8 8.74 -21.10 -25.87
N ILE A 9 7.53 -21.66 -25.84
CA ILE A 9 6.40 -21.10 -25.08
C ILE A 9 5.87 -22.15 -24.11
N PHE A 10 6.06 -21.91 -22.82
CA PHE A 10 5.40 -22.69 -21.77
C PHE A 10 3.97 -22.18 -21.54
N LYS A 11 3.02 -23.11 -21.38
CA LYS A 11 1.60 -22.82 -21.17
C LYS A 11 1.15 -23.25 -19.77
N GLY A 12 1.19 -22.31 -18.82
CA GLY A 12 0.67 -22.51 -17.47
C GLY A 12 -0.83 -22.24 -17.33
N TYR A 13 -1.36 -22.46 -16.13
CA TYR A 13 -2.74 -22.12 -15.79
C TYR A 13 -2.87 -20.59 -15.63
N ASN A 14 -3.35 -19.90 -16.68
CA ASN A 14 -3.48 -18.44 -16.79
C ASN A 14 -2.20 -17.61 -16.90
N PHE A 15 -1.09 -18.22 -17.30
CA PHE A 15 0.12 -17.48 -17.71
C PHE A 15 0.87 -18.18 -18.84
N ARG A 16 1.75 -17.44 -19.50
CA ARG A 16 2.66 -17.97 -20.53
C ARG A 16 4.08 -17.55 -20.22
N VAL A 17 5.06 -18.40 -20.49
CA VAL A 17 6.47 -18.02 -20.42
C VAL A 17 7.05 -18.14 -21.81
N LEU A 18 7.55 -17.03 -22.34
CA LEU A 18 8.28 -16.98 -23.59
C LEU A 18 9.77 -17.07 -23.26
N THR A 19 10.44 -18.05 -23.86
CA THR A 19 11.89 -18.21 -23.77
C THR A 19 12.46 -18.12 -25.17
N VAL A 20 13.43 -17.22 -25.36
CA VAL A 20 14.16 -17.06 -26.61
C VAL A 20 15.64 -17.21 -26.30
N LYS A 21 16.37 -18.00 -27.09
CA LYS A 21 17.80 -18.23 -26.87
C LYS A 21 18.55 -16.89 -26.84
N GLY A 22 19.33 -16.65 -25.79
CA GLY A 22 20.10 -15.42 -25.59
C GLY A 22 19.36 -14.26 -24.92
N PHE A 23 18.10 -14.46 -24.51
CA PHE A 23 17.29 -13.46 -23.80
C PHE A 23 16.72 -14.05 -22.51
N ASP A 24 16.46 -13.18 -21.54
CA ASP A 24 15.77 -13.57 -20.31
C ASP A 24 14.32 -14.01 -20.58
N PRO A 25 13.81 -15.02 -19.87
CA PRO A 25 12.42 -15.45 -20.02
C PRO A 25 11.43 -14.32 -19.66
N VAL A 26 10.38 -14.17 -20.47
CA VAL A 26 9.32 -13.19 -20.24
C VAL A 26 8.03 -13.91 -19.86
N CYS A 27 7.48 -13.57 -18.70
CA CYS A 27 6.23 -14.12 -18.21
C CYS A 27 5.05 -13.19 -18.53
N PHE A 28 4.03 -13.72 -19.21
CA PHE A 28 2.78 -13.04 -19.49
C PHE A 28 1.74 -13.50 -18.48
N GLY A 29 1.34 -12.61 -17.57
CA GLY A 29 0.49 -12.96 -16.42
C GLY A 29 1.26 -13.38 -15.17
N CYS A 30 0.58 -13.36 -14.02
CA CYS A 30 1.12 -13.74 -12.71
C CYS A 30 -0.02 -14.24 -11.80
N PRO A 31 -0.68 -15.36 -12.16
CA PRO A 31 -1.82 -15.87 -11.41
C PRO A 31 -1.42 -16.31 -9.99
N PRO A 32 -2.39 -16.36 -9.06
CA PRO A 32 -2.19 -16.93 -7.75
C PRO A 32 -1.54 -18.32 -7.84
N GLY A 33 -0.50 -18.55 -7.03
CA GLY A 33 0.19 -19.84 -6.98
C GLY A 33 1.29 -20.05 -8.03
N ILE A 34 1.59 -19.07 -8.90
CA ILE A 34 2.69 -19.14 -9.87
C ILE A 34 4.04 -19.51 -9.21
N VAL A 35 4.34 -18.98 -8.02
CA VAL A 35 5.57 -19.32 -7.27
C VAL A 35 5.65 -20.82 -6.97
N LYS A 36 4.53 -21.44 -6.59
CA LYS A 36 4.45 -22.88 -6.33
C LYS A 36 4.60 -23.69 -7.61
N ASP A 37 4.08 -23.18 -8.73
CA ASP A 37 4.17 -23.84 -10.03
C ASP A 37 5.63 -23.93 -10.51
N PHE A 38 6.37 -22.81 -10.48
CA PHE A 38 7.81 -22.82 -10.79
C PHE A 38 8.61 -23.67 -9.79
N GLY A 39 8.32 -23.55 -8.49
CA GLY A 39 8.97 -24.34 -7.45
C GLY A 39 8.81 -25.85 -7.65
N LYS A 40 7.62 -26.33 -8.04
CA LYS A 40 7.36 -27.75 -8.37
C LYS A 40 8.14 -28.25 -9.58
N ARG A 41 8.44 -27.36 -10.54
CA ARG A 41 9.26 -27.69 -11.72
C ARG A 41 10.76 -27.57 -11.47
N GLY A 42 11.18 -27.09 -10.30
CA GLY A 42 12.59 -26.78 -10.02
C GLY A 42 13.13 -25.62 -10.86
N GLU A 43 12.25 -24.79 -11.42
CA GLU A 43 12.63 -23.66 -12.27
C GLU A 43 12.77 -22.37 -11.45
N SER A 44 13.64 -21.48 -11.91
CA SER A 44 13.71 -20.13 -11.36
C SER A 44 12.55 -19.27 -11.85
N LEU A 45 12.09 -18.37 -10.98
CA LEU A 45 11.13 -17.35 -11.38
C LEU A 45 11.75 -16.41 -12.42
N PRO A 46 11.01 -16.05 -13.48
CA PRO A 46 11.42 -15.00 -14.40
C PRO A 46 11.61 -13.66 -13.68
N SER A 47 12.46 -12.80 -14.24
CA SER A 47 12.65 -11.40 -13.81
C SER A 47 11.83 -10.41 -14.64
N HIS A 48 11.23 -10.84 -15.75
CA HIS A 48 10.48 -9.99 -16.68
C HIS A 48 9.01 -10.42 -16.76
N TYR A 49 8.10 -9.48 -16.52
CA TYR A 49 6.66 -9.74 -16.48
C TYR A 49 5.86 -8.74 -17.29
N VAL A 50 4.89 -9.23 -18.06
CA VAL A 50 3.93 -8.42 -18.80
C VAL A 50 2.58 -8.48 -18.09
N LEU A 51 2.06 -7.31 -17.68
CA LEU A 51 0.73 -7.21 -17.09
C LEU A 51 -0.33 -7.40 -18.17
N PRO A 52 -1.18 -8.43 -18.09
CA PRO A 52 -2.29 -8.57 -19.03
C PRO A 52 -3.24 -7.38 -18.89
N ILE A 53 -3.85 -6.96 -20.01
CA ILE A 53 -4.78 -5.81 -20.05
C ILE A 53 -5.92 -5.96 -19.02
N ARG A 54 -6.36 -7.20 -18.77
CA ARG A 54 -7.40 -7.54 -17.80
C ARG A 54 -6.81 -8.25 -16.56
N THR A 55 -5.93 -7.57 -15.84
CA THR A 55 -5.45 -8.03 -14.52
C THR A 55 -6.54 -7.95 -13.45
N PHE A 56 -7.46 -6.99 -13.55
CA PHE A 56 -8.54 -6.76 -12.60
C PHE A 56 -9.90 -7.01 -13.25
N VAL A 57 -10.65 -8.00 -12.76
CA VAL A 57 -11.98 -8.34 -13.27
C VAL A 57 -12.98 -8.32 -12.13
N ARG A 58 -14.01 -7.45 -12.23
CA ARG A 58 -15.07 -7.30 -11.20
C ARG A 58 -14.50 -7.09 -9.77
N GLY A 59 -13.45 -6.29 -9.64
CA GLY A 59 -12.79 -6.02 -8.36
C GLY A 59 -11.93 -7.15 -7.81
N LYS A 60 -11.79 -8.27 -8.53
CA LYS A 60 -10.84 -9.35 -8.19
C LYS A 60 -9.52 -9.12 -8.90
N ASN A 61 -8.43 -9.16 -8.13
CA ASN A 61 -7.08 -9.24 -8.68
C ASN A 61 -6.82 -10.69 -9.12
N HIS A 62 -6.42 -10.89 -10.38
CA HIS A 62 -5.97 -12.18 -10.89
C HIS A 62 -4.44 -12.20 -11.10
N PHE A 63 -3.76 -11.25 -10.47
CA PHE A 63 -2.35 -10.98 -10.63
C PHE A 63 -1.69 -10.74 -9.25
N ASP A 64 -1.33 -11.82 -8.58
CA ASP A 64 -0.78 -11.81 -7.21
C ASP A 64 0.75 -11.68 -7.27
N PHE A 65 1.22 -10.48 -7.65
CA PHE A 65 2.64 -10.22 -7.85
C PHE A 65 3.41 -10.00 -6.56
N GLU A 66 2.74 -9.62 -5.48
CA GLU A 66 3.34 -9.41 -4.17
C GLU A 66 4.16 -10.64 -3.74
N PHE A 67 3.74 -11.85 -4.11
CA PHE A 67 4.51 -13.08 -3.84
C PHE A 67 5.78 -13.20 -4.68
N ILE A 68 5.80 -12.68 -5.91
CA ILE A 68 7.03 -12.57 -6.69
C ILE A 68 7.98 -11.62 -5.96
N ILE A 69 7.48 -10.45 -5.56
CA ILE A 69 8.26 -9.46 -4.82
C ILE A 69 8.85 -10.05 -3.54
N TYR A 70 8.03 -10.72 -2.71
CA TYR A 70 8.51 -11.36 -1.48
C TYR A 70 9.60 -12.40 -1.76
N THR A 71 9.49 -13.15 -2.85
CA THR A 71 10.51 -14.14 -3.21
C THR A 71 11.83 -13.48 -3.52
N PHE A 72 11.84 -12.37 -4.28
CA PHE A 72 13.06 -11.62 -4.59
C PHE A 72 13.60 -10.83 -3.39
N LEU A 73 12.73 -10.37 -2.47
CA LEU A 73 13.16 -9.65 -1.27
C LEU A 73 13.75 -10.57 -0.20
N PHE A 74 13.11 -11.72 0.06
CA PHE A 74 13.39 -12.51 1.27
C PHE A 74 14.00 -13.88 0.98
N ALA A 75 13.62 -14.53 -0.12
CA ALA A 75 14.03 -15.92 -0.40
C ALA A 75 15.21 -16.02 -1.36
N ARG A 76 15.31 -15.08 -2.31
CA ARG A 76 16.39 -14.98 -3.29
C ARG A 76 16.80 -13.52 -3.45
N PRO A 77 17.49 -12.92 -2.44
CA PRO A 77 18.01 -11.57 -2.57
C PRO A 77 18.97 -11.55 -3.77
N SER A 78 18.52 -11.04 -4.90
CA SER A 78 19.35 -10.85 -6.09
C SER A 78 19.40 -9.36 -6.40
N SER A 79 20.49 -8.94 -7.05
CA SER A 79 20.61 -7.59 -7.60
C SER A 79 19.71 -7.37 -8.82
N ASP A 80 19.01 -8.42 -9.28
CA ASP A 80 18.20 -8.35 -10.49
C ASP A 80 16.92 -7.60 -10.20
N LYS A 81 16.69 -6.55 -10.98
CA LYS A 81 15.45 -5.80 -10.91
C LYS A 81 14.36 -6.57 -11.61
N ILE A 82 13.22 -6.69 -10.94
CA ILE A 82 12.02 -7.22 -11.57
C ILE A 82 11.51 -6.17 -12.55
N THR A 83 11.47 -6.49 -13.82
CA THR A 83 10.97 -5.60 -14.87
C THR A 83 9.50 -5.92 -15.16
N VAL A 84 8.64 -4.91 -15.05
CA VAL A 84 7.19 -5.05 -15.29
C VAL A 84 6.77 -4.15 -16.44
N TYR A 85 6.25 -4.76 -17.51
CA TYR A 85 5.71 -4.07 -18.68
C TYR A 85 4.20 -3.86 -18.50
N CYS A 86 3.76 -2.61 -18.52
CA CYS A 86 2.39 -2.23 -18.17
C CYS A 86 1.95 -0.89 -18.77
N THR A 87 0.67 -0.55 -18.64
CA THR A 87 0.20 0.82 -18.89
C THR A 87 0.44 1.72 -17.67
N ALA A 88 0.38 3.04 -17.85
CA ALA A 88 0.52 3.98 -16.75
C ALA A 88 -0.54 3.80 -15.64
N ASP A 89 -1.80 3.54 -16.02
CA ASP A 89 -2.87 3.26 -15.05
C ASP A 89 -2.62 1.96 -14.29
N GLN A 90 -2.17 0.89 -14.99
CA GLN A 90 -1.79 -0.35 -14.32
C GLN A 90 -0.63 -0.14 -13.35
N ARG A 91 0.39 0.65 -13.72
CA ARG A 91 1.51 0.99 -12.83
C ARG A 91 1.02 1.62 -11.53
N GLU A 92 0.16 2.64 -11.60
CA GLU A 92 -0.30 3.32 -10.38
C GLU A 92 -1.12 2.38 -9.49
N ARG A 93 -2.03 1.58 -10.06
CA ARG A 93 -2.79 0.57 -9.29
C ARG A 93 -1.87 -0.45 -8.64
N PHE A 94 -0.86 -0.86 -9.38
CA PHE A 94 0.10 -1.86 -8.93
C PHE A 94 0.99 -1.32 -7.80
N ILE A 95 1.43 -0.06 -7.90
CA ILE A 95 2.11 0.63 -6.80
C ILE A 95 1.20 0.70 -5.56
N SER A 96 -0.07 1.06 -5.70
CA SER A 96 -1.01 1.08 -4.55
C SER A 96 -1.13 -0.29 -3.87
N ILE A 97 -1.23 -1.38 -4.65
CA ILE A 97 -1.30 -2.74 -4.10
C ILE A 97 -0.01 -3.09 -3.37
N LEU A 98 1.15 -2.80 -3.98
CA LEU A 98 2.44 -3.05 -3.32
C LEU A 98 2.63 -2.21 -2.06
N GLN A 99 2.15 -0.97 -2.04
CA GLN A 99 2.19 -0.14 -0.83
C GLN A 99 1.43 -0.79 0.32
N GLU A 100 0.20 -1.22 0.07
CA GLU A 100 -0.64 -1.84 1.10
C GLU A 100 -0.14 -3.22 1.51
N THR A 101 0.35 -4.03 0.56
CA THR A 101 0.82 -5.40 0.85
C THR A 101 2.20 -5.44 1.52
N LEU A 102 3.13 -4.56 1.16
CA LEU A 102 4.47 -4.52 1.75
C LEU A 102 4.54 -3.75 3.06
N PHE A 103 3.74 -2.69 3.21
CA PHE A 103 3.87 -1.76 4.34
C PHE A 103 2.60 -1.61 5.16
N GLY A 104 1.48 -2.19 4.72
CA GLY A 104 0.18 -1.99 5.33
C GLY A 104 -0.42 -0.61 5.06
N PRO A 105 -1.55 -0.28 5.73
CA PRO A 105 -2.20 1.01 5.57
C PRO A 105 -1.35 2.17 6.08
N THR A 106 -1.47 3.31 5.42
CA THR A 106 -0.94 4.58 5.93
C THR A 106 -1.64 5.01 7.20
N PHE A 107 -1.00 5.86 8.00
CA PHE A 107 -1.64 6.34 9.23
C PHE A 107 -2.96 7.08 8.96
N SER A 108 -3.04 7.82 7.84
CA SER A 108 -4.27 8.48 7.39
C SER A 108 -5.39 7.47 7.08
N GLN A 109 -5.08 6.39 6.36
CA GLN A 109 -6.04 5.33 6.05
C GLN A 109 -6.55 4.64 7.31
N MET A 110 -5.67 4.40 8.31
CA MET A 110 -6.05 3.84 9.60
C MET A 110 -7.03 4.75 10.34
N LEU A 111 -6.75 6.05 10.41
CA LEU A 111 -7.67 7.02 11.02
C LEU A 111 -9.00 7.05 10.27
N GLN A 112 -8.98 7.14 8.94
CA GLN A 112 -10.21 7.11 8.14
C GLN A 112 -11.05 5.87 8.45
N ALA A 113 -10.44 4.69 8.45
CA ALA A 113 -11.11 3.44 8.78
C ALA A 113 -11.70 3.44 10.20
N GLN A 114 -10.91 3.85 11.20
CA GLN A 114 -11.31 3.88 12.61
C GLN A 114 -12.45 4.87 12.87
N PHE A 115 -12.52 5.96 12.10
CA PHE A 115 -13.55 7.00 12.24
C PHE A 115 -14.77 6.81 11.33
N ARG A 116 -14.84 5.73 10.52
CA ARG A 116 -16.00 5.45 9.64
C ARG A 116 -17.33 5.43 10.40
N GLY A 117 -17.35 4.82 11.58
CA GLY A 117 -18.57 4.74 12.41
C GLY A 117 -19.07 6.13 12.83
N PHE A 118 -18.15 7.01 13.24
CA PHE A 118 -18.49 8.39 13.56
C PHE A 118 -18.97 9.16 12.32
N SER A 119 -18.24 9.07 11.20
CA SER A 119 -18.58 9.78 9.97
C SER A 119 -20.00 9.45 9.49
N ARG A 120 -20.37 8.15 9.50
CA ARG A 120 -21.71 7.69 9.11
C ARG A 120 -22.80 8.14 10.09
N GLY A 121 -22.49 8.17 11.39
CA GLY A 121 -23.43 8.59 12.43
C GLY A 121 -23.57 10.10 12.60
N ALA A 122 -22.64 10.89 12.07
CA ALA A 122 -22.57 12.34 12.29
C ALA A 122 -23.51 13.16 11.39
N GLY A 123 -24.18 12.53 10.42
CA GLY A 123 -25.08 13.21 9.48
C GLY A 123 -24.36 14.30 8.68
N PHE A 124 -23.18 13.98 8.16
CA PHE A 124 -22.43 14.89 7.29
C PHE A 124 -23.08 14.97 5.90
N SER A 125 -23.12 16.17 5.34
CA SER A 125 -23.31 16.35 3.90
C SER A 125 -22.09 15.83 3.13
N PRO A 126 -22.19 15.53 1.81
CA PRO A 126 -21.04 15.08 1.02
C PRO A 126 -19.84 16.04 1.05
N ALA A 127 -20.09 17.35 1.19
CA ALA A 127 -19.04 18.35 1.36
C ALA A 127 -18.38 18.29 2.75
N GLU A 128 -19.15 18.00 3.80
CA GLU A 128 -18.63 17.82 5.15
C GLU A 128 -17.88 16.50 5.31
N GLU A 129 -18.30 15.43 4.64
CA GLU A 129 -17.57 14.15 4.62
C GLU A 129 -16.15 14.36 4.06
N LYS A 130 -16.04 15.02 2.90
CA LYS A 130 -14.72 15.38 2.33
C LYS A 130 -13.90 16.28 3.27
N ARG A 131 -14.54 17.23 3.96
CA ARG A 131 -13.86 18.07 4.96
C ARG A 131 -13.40 17.26 6.17
N PHE A 132 -14.14 16.22 6.54
CA PHE A 132 -13.79 15.31 7.63
C PHE A 132 -12.64 14.39 7.25
N GLU A 133 -12.63 13.84 6.04
CA GLU A 133 -11.49 13.10 5.50
C GLU A 133 -10.21 13.94 5.50
N ALA A 134 -10.28 15.18 4.99
CA ALA A 134 -9.15 16.12 5.02
C ALA A 134 -8.73 16.50 6.45
N PHE A 135 -9.67 16.56 7.39
CA PHE A 135 -9.36 16.78 8.79
C PHE A 135 -8.57 15.62 9.40
N LEU A 136 -8.94 14.36 9.09
CA LEU A 136 -8.22 13.17 9.55
C LEU A 136 -6.83 13.08 8.93
N GLU A 137 -6.69 13.42 7.65
CA GLU A 137 -5.38 13.49 6.98
C GLU A 137 -4.48 14.57 7.61
N GLY A 138 -5.07 15.73 7.95
CA GLY A 138 -4.39 16.77 8.71
C GLY A 138 -3.97 16.33 10.11
N MET A 139 -4.77 15.49 10.79
CA MET A 139 -4.39 14.87 12.06
C MET A 139 -3.24 13.88 11.90
N ALA A 140 -3.27 13.03 10.86
CA ALA A 140 -2.24 12.03 10.59
C ALA A 140 -0.86 12.67 10.38
N SER A 141 -0.82 13.80 9.68
CA SER A 141 0.40 14.55 9.36
C SER A 141 0.80 15.60 10.42
N HIS A 142 0.05 15.72 11.52
CA HIS A 142 0.26 16.79 12.50
C HIS A 142 1.50 16.55 13.37
N GLN A 143 2.63 17.17 13.01
CA GLN A 143 3.93 16.99 13.70
C GLN A 143 3.88 17.17 15.23
N LYS A 144 3.20 18.21 15.74
CA LYS A 144 3.11 18.42 17.20
C LYS A 144 2.36 17.30 17.92
N LEU A 145 1.26 16.80 17.34
CA LEU A 145 0.48 15.72 17.94
C LEU A 145 1.27 14.41 17.93
N ALA A 146 1.90 14.10 16.80
CA ALA A 146 2.80 12.95 16.67
C ALA A 146 4.00 13.06 17.64
N GLY A 147 4.59 14.24 17.77
CA GLY A 147 5.68 14.52 18.70
C GLY A 147 5.27 14.34 20.16
N THR A 148 4.08 14.82 20.54
CA THR A 148 3.51 14.59 21.88
C THR A 148 3.33 13.09 22.16
N PHE A 149 2.72 12.35 21.23
CA PHE A 149 2.54 10.90 21.37
C PHE A 149 3.89 10.17 21.55
N ASN A 150 4.85 10.42 20.65
CA ASN A 150 6.17 9.76 20.72
C ASN A 150 6.93 10.12 22.00
N ARG A 151 6.84 11.36 22.48
CA ARG A 151 7.48 11.80 23.73
C ARG A 151 6.88 11.08 24.94
N LEU A 152 5.55 10.99 25.00
CA LEU A 152 4.86 10.31 26.12
C LEU A 152 5.14 8.81 26.10
N LEU A 153 5.12 8.19 24.93
CA LEU A 153 5.47 6.78 24.75
C LEU A 153 6.92 6.49 25.20
N LYS A 154 7.88 7.36 24.86
CA LYS A 154 9.28 7.23 25.26
C LYS A 154 9.48 7.30 26.79
N ASN A 155 8.58 7.97 27.49
CA ASN A 155 8.65 8.16 28.93
C ASN A 155 7.79 7.13 29.70
N ASP A 156 7.38 6.04 29.04
CA ASP A 156 6.57 4.96 29.61
C ASP A 156 5.29 5.46 30.30
N VAL A 157 4.71 6.54 29.77
CA VAL A 157 3.49 7.14 30.32
C VAL A 157 2.30 6.18 30.10
N PRO A 158 1.44 5.93 31.11
CA PRO A 158 0.29 5.05 30.94
C PRO A 158 -0.70 5.56 29.88
N ASP A 159 -1.31 4.64 29.13
CA ASP A 159 -2.28 4.94 28.06
C ASP A 159 -3.39 5.91 28.47
N ARG A 160 -3.85 5.83 29.72
CA ARG A 160 -4.87 6.73 30.28
C ARG A 160 -4.42 8.19 30.24
N GLU A 161 -3.17 8.44 30.58
CA GLU A 161 -2.56 9.77 30.59
C GLU A 161 -2.27 10.24 29.17
N ILE A 162 -1.74 9.35 28.30
CA ILE A 162 -1.52 9.66 26.87
C ILE A 162 -2.84 10.09 26.21
N LYS A 163 -3.92 9.34 26.45
CA LYS A 163 -5.26 9.69 25.97
C LYS A 163 -5.72 11.05 26.49
N SER A 164 -5.46 11.37 27.76
CA SER A 164 -5.82 12.66 28.35
C SER A 164 -5.09 13.81 27.64
N GLU A 165 -3.79 13.66 27.41
CA GLU A 165 -2.96 14.64 26.69
C GLU A 165 -3.43 14.84 25.24
N ILE A 166 -3.70 13.74 24.52
CA ILE A 166 -4.25 13.81 23.16
C ILE A 166 -5.62 14.52 23.16
N LYS A 167 -6.47 14.23 24.16
CA LYS A 167 -7.79 14.87 24.29
C LYS A 167 -7.65 16.38 24.47
N VAL A 168 -6.76 16.82 25.38
CA VAL A 168 -6.45 18.24 25.63
C VAL A 168 -5.94 18.92 24.36
N PHE A 169 -5.13 18.22 23.57
CA PHE A 169 -4.65 18.72 22.28
C PHE A 169 -5.78 18.88 21.25
N LEU A 170 -6.65 17.86 21.12
CA LEU A 170 -7.69 17.83 20.09
C LEU A 170 -8.84 18.81 20.38
N GLU A 171 -9.13 19.09 21.64
CA GLU A 171 -10.22 19.97 22.05
C GLU A 171 -10.21 21.36 21.38
N PRO A 172 -9.14 22.17 21.48
CA PRO A 172 -9.10 23.47 20.81
C PRO A 172 -9.10 23.34 19.28
N VAL A 173 -8.52 22.27 18.73
CA VAL A 173 -8.49 22.03 17.27
C VAL A 173 -9.91 21.80 16.73
N ILE A 174 -10.72 21.00 17.44
CA ILE A 174 -12.10 20.70 17.07
C ILE A 174 -13.00 21.90 17.33
N ARG A 175 -12.87 22.58 18.47
CA ARG A 175 -13.69 23.77 18.82
C ARG A 175 -13.56 24.90 17.80
N ARG A 176 -12.39 25.07 17.16
CA ARG A 176 -12.19 26.05 16.07
C ARG A 176 -12.96 25.71 14.79
N LYS A 177 -13.39 24.46 14.61
CA LYS A 177 -14.13 23.99 13.44
C LYS A 177 -15.61 23.90 13.77
N LYS A 178 -16.36 25.00 13.56
CA LYS A 178 -17.80 25.08 13.87
C LYS A 178 -18.59 23.86 13.35
N TRP A 179 -18.38 23.48 12.09
CA TRP A 179 -19.03 22.34 11.44
C TRP A 179 -18.79 20.99 12.14
N LEU A 180 -17.66 20.82 12.84
CA LEU A 180 -17.34 19.59 13.57
C LEU A 180 -17.74 19.71 15.04
N SER A 181 -17.49 20.87 15.65
CA SER A 181 -17.72 21.11 17.09
C SER A 181 -19.16 20.85 17.54
N VAL A 182 -20.14 21.15 16.69
CA VAL A 182 -21.57 20.92 16.97
C VAL A 182 -21.93 19.43 17.10
N ARG A 183 -21.09 18.53 16.58
CA ARG A 183 -21.27 17.08 16.59
C ARG A 183 -20.37 16.36 17.60
N VAL A 184 -19.50 17.09 18.29
CA VAL A 184 -18.50 16.53 19.21
C VAL A 184 -18.76 17.01 20.63
N ASN A 185 -19.38 16.14 21.43
CA ASN A 185 -19.48 16.33 22.88
C ASN A 185 -18.26 15.74 23.62
N ALA A 186 -18.22 15.87 24.95
CA ALA A 186 -17.09 15.39 25.76
C ALA A 186 -16.82 13.88 25.62
N ARG A 187 -17.86 13.06 25.45
CA ARG A 187 -17.74 11.61 25.22
C ARG A 187 -17.13 11.33 23.86
N VAL A 188 -17.62 11.99 22.81
CA VAL A 188 -17.10 11.86 21.44
C VAL A 188 -15.65 12.34 21.38
N LEU A 189 -15.31 13.46 22.02
CA LEU A 189 -13.94 13.96 22.11
C LEU A 189 -13.00 12.94 22.78
N SER A 190 -13.46 12.29 23.86
CA SER A 190 -12.71 11.20 24.49
C SER A 190 -12.55 9.99 23.56
N GLN A 191 -13.54 9.69 22.72
CA GLN A 191 -13.44 8.63 21.71
C GLN A 191 -12.47 9.01 20.59
N PHE A 192 -12.42 10.28 20.18
CA PHE A 192 -11.46 10.78 19.19
C PHE A 192 -10.02 10.56 19.67
N ALA A 193 -9.75 10.91 20.93
CA ALA A 193 -8.44 10.69 21.54
C ALA A 193 -8.09 9.19 21.63
N GLN A 194 -9.06 8.36 22.01
CA GLN A 194 -8.87 6.90 22.06
C GLN A 194 -8.57 6.32 20.67
N ASN A 195 -9.33 6.72 19.66
CA ASN A 195 -9.17 6.25 18.28
C ASN A 195 -7.81 6.66 17.72
N TYR A 196 -7.37 7.90 17.96
CA TYR A 196 -6.04 8.35 17.56
C TYR A 196 -4.95 7.53 18.25
N LEU A 197 -5.05 7.36 19.58
CA LEU A 197 -4.08 6.59 20.36
C LEU A 197 -3.95 5.16 19.83
N LEU A 198 -5.08 4.47 19.62
CA LEU A 198 -5.10 3.11 19.09
C LEU A 198 -4.41 3.03 17.72
N CYS A 199 -4.79 3.91 16.79
CA CYS A 199 -4.15 3.92 15.47
C CYS A 199 -2.65 4.24 15.57
N ALA A 200 -2.24 5.15 16.46
CA ALA A 200 -0.85 5.55 16.61
C ALA A 200 0.01 4.42 17.21
N GLN A 201 -0.53 3.67 18.18
CA GLN A 201 0.11 2.48 18.75
C GLN A 201 0.30 1.39 17.68
N ILE A 202 -0.78 1.02 16.98
CA ILE A 202 -0.71 0.02 15.91
C ILE A 202 0.27 0.46 14.81
N LYS A 203 0.21 1.74 14.41
CA LYS A 203 1.13 2.27 13.40
C LYS A 203 2.58 2.17 13.86
N LYS A 204 2.86 2.44 15.15
CA LYS A 204 4.20 2.31 15.72
C LYS A 204 4.69 0.87 15.67
N GLU A 205 3.84 -0.09 16.00
CA GLU A 205 4.17 -1.51 15.89
C GLU A 205 4.45 -1.92 14.45
N MET A 206 3.63 -1.49 13.50
CA MET A 206 3.87 -1.72 12.07
C MET A 206 5.19 -1.11 11.59
N ASP A 207 5.50 0.11 12.05
CA ASP A 207 6.73 0.81 11.69
C ASP A 207 8.00 0.11 12.20
N LEU A 208 7.93 -0.68 13.29
CA LEU A 208 9.05 -1.49 13.76
C LEU A 208 9.48 -2.56 12.75
N PHE A 209 8.53 -3.07 11.96
CA PHE A 209 8.76 -4.11 10.96
C PHE A 209 8.78 -3.56 9.53
N SER A 210 8.63 -2.24 9.36
CA SER A 210 8.59 -1.63 8.04
C SER A 210 9.97 -1.62 7.39
N LEU A 211 10.02 -1.95 6.09
CA LEU A 211 11.26 -1.94 5.32
C LEU A 211 11.76 -0.51 5.02
N THR A 212 10.88 0.50 5.14
CA THR A 212 11.21 1.91 4.95
C THR A 212 10.18 2.83 5.62
N GLU A 213 10.53 4.10 5.81
CA GLU A 213 9.57 5.13 6.22
C GLU A 213 8.48 5.34 5.17
N GLU A 214 7.27 5.70 5.62
CA GLU A 214 6.07 5.89 4.77
C GLU A 214 6.33 6.82 3.58
N LYS A 215 7.02 7.95 3.81
CA LYS A 215 7.36 8.94 2.77
C LYS A 215 8.26 8.38 1.66
N ASN A 216 8.98 7.29 1.92
CA ASN A 216 9.95 6.68 1.01
C ASN A 216 9.42 5.37 0.38
N GLN A 217 8.19 4.93 0.71
CA GLN A 217 7.64 3.64 0.24
C GLN A 217 7.57 3.55 -1.28
N ARG A 218 7.16 4.63 -1.94
CA ARG A 218 7.06 4.66 -3.40
C ARG A 218 8.44 4.48 -4.05
N ASP A 219 9.44 5.21 -3.55
CA ASP A 219 10.82 5.11 -4.03
C ASP A 219 11.41 3.73 -3.78
N PHE A 220 11.09 3.12 -2.64
CA PHE A 220 11.47 1.74 -2.34
C PHE A 220 10.90 0.75 -3.38
N ILE A 221 9.59 0.85 -3.67
CA ILE A 221 8.95 0.01 -4.69
C ILE A 221 9.60 0.22 -6.07
N GLN A 222 9.91 1.46 -6.43
CA GLN A 222 10.53 1.78 -7.73
C GLN A 222 11.98 1.32 -7.84
N ARG A 223 12.70 1.17 -6.72
CA ARG A 223 14.03 0.56 -6.72
C ARG A 223 13.96 -0.95 -6.92
N LEU A 224 12.91 -1.57 -6.39
CA LEU A 224 12.66 -3.00 -6.44
C LEU A 224 12.08 -3.47 -7.77
N VAL A 225 11.18 -2.66 -8.35
CA VAL A 225 10.46 -2.97 -9.59
C VAL A 225 10.72 -1.88 -10.62
N GLN A 226 11.30 -2.29 -11.76
CA GLN A 226 11.47 -1.44 -12.92
C GLN A 226 10.21 -1.48 -13.80
N PHE A 227 9.40 -0.42 -13.75
CA PHE A 227 8.24 -0.31 -14.63
C PHE A 227 8.66 0.19 -16.01
N ARG A 228 8.21 -0.54 -17.04
CA ARG A 228 8.32 -0.17 -18.44
C ARG A 228 6.92 0.05 -19.00
N LEU A 229 6.70 1.21 -19.60
CA LEU A 229 5.38 1.64 -20.04
C LEU A 229 5.17 1.34 -21.51
N PHE A 230 4.00 0.78 -21.84
CA PHE A 230 3.54 0.69 -23.22
C PHE A 230 3.13 2.08 -23.73
N GLY A 231 3.82 2.54 -24.78
CA GLY A 231 3.49 3.75 -25.53
C GLY A 231 2.25 3.57 -26.40
N LYS A 232 1.67 4.68 -26.86
CA LYS A 232 0.48 4.67 -27.75
C LYS A 232 0.78 4.07 -29.14
N ASP A 233 2.05 4.02 -29.50
CA ASP A 233 2.61 3.51 -30.75
C ASP A 233 3.17 2.08 -30.62
N ASN A 234 2.84 1.37 -29.54
CA ASN A 234 3.42 0.08 -29.16
C ASN A 234 4.94 0.13 -28.87
N SER A 235 5.51 1.31 -28.67
CA SER A 235 6.86 1.44 -28.11
C SER A 235 6.86 1.08 -26.61
N VAL A 236 8.04 0.85 -26.06
CA VAL A 236 8.25 0.63 -24.63
C VAL A 236 9.18 1.70 -24.11
N THR A 237 8.76 2.41 -23.06
CA THR A 237 9.53 3.47 -22.38
C THR A 237 9.87 3.08 -20.95
#